data_AF-A0A814LQU0-F1
#
_entry.id   AF-A0A814LQU0-F1
#
_cell.length_a   1.000
_cell.length_b   1.000
_cell.length_c   1.000
_cell.angle_alpha   90.00
_cell.angle_beta   90.00
_cell.angle_gamma   90.00
#
_symmetry.space_group_name_H-M   'P 1'
#
loop_
_entity.id
_entity.type
_entity.pdbx_description
1 polymer ?
#
loop_
_entity_poly.entity_id
_entity_poly.type
_entity_poly.pdbx_seq_one_letter_code
_entity_poly.pdbx_strand_id
1 'polypeptide(L)'
;MSARNKFNINDFPSEILALILAKISGKELLKSVVFTCKKWHKIIDSESFWTYKISNEKKATHELIKFLIENDLYEPKKLYFKNPYGRNLIKNACAEKGFYAWDLKPCIEFSNDVRIASYYSDEEYESNDENYHENYNENYDENKLPSKNLFNSYEKHFSKDENIESELRGFRIETESNGGVQAVDQYSKPINNYATTYYMCAKYQLIDLYREGVDQEAIEKLRPRIEIEDFYAPRNDCGSKYYVQAVLFDQNFRPLDSAYFNDQFPQWSDCTWKKFTHVFKDYSSDVRYILFQHGGKDTQFWAGHYGIKVTNSAVRLNIF
;
A
#
# COMPACT_ATOMS: atom_id res chain seq x y z
N MET A 1 -43.75 -34.42 -36.74
CA MET A 1 -43.27 -33.44 -35.73
C MET A 1 -41.78 -33.63 -35.58
N SER A 2 -40.96 -32.71 -36.13
CA SER A 2 -39.50 -32.76 -35.94
C SER A 2 -39.20 -32.36 -34.50
N ALA A 3 -38.66 -33.30 -33.72
CA ALA A 3 -38.13 -33.01 -32.40
C ALA A 3 -36.98 -32.00 -32.57
N ARG A 4 -37.22 -30.73 -32.21
CA ARG A 4 -36.14 -29.76 -32.09
C ARG A 4 -35.15 -30.35 -31.08
N ASN A 5 -33.99 -30.81 -31.55
CA ASN A 5 -32.86 -31.16 -30.70
C ASN A 5 -32.60 -29.96 -29.79
N LYS A 6 -33.03 -30.05 -28.54
CA LYS A 6 -32.76 -29.02 -27.54
C LYS A 6 -31.28 -29.12 -27.23
N PHE A 7 -30.50 -28.24 -27.85
CA PHE A 7 -29.10 -28.08 -27.55
C PHE A 7 -28.92 -27.76 -26.06
N ASN A 8 -28.20 -28.61 -25.32
CA ASN A 8 -27.87 -28.37 -23.92
C ASN A 8 -26.38 -28.07 -23.80
N ILE A 9 -26.04 -26.91 -23.24
CA ILE A 9 -24.65 -26.48 -23.04
C ILE A 9 -23.83 -27.51 -22.25
N ASN A 10 -24.46 -28.28 -21.36
CA ASN A 10 -23.77 -29.28 -20.55
C ASN A 10 -23.27 -30.50 -21.36
N ASP A 11 -23.74 -30.66 -22.60
CA ASP A 11 -23.33 -31.75 -23.49
C ASP A 11 -21.94 -31.48 -24.12
N PHE A 12 -21.44 -30.24 -24.07
CA PHE A 12 -20.09 -29.93 -24.54
C PHE A 12 -19.00 -30.62 -23.70
N PRO A 13 -17.85 -30.98 -24.29
CA PRO A 13 -16.66 -31.41 -23.54
C PRO A 13 -16.23 -30.39 -22.48
N SER A 14 -15.60 -30.86 -21.40
CA SER A 14 -15.18 -30.00 -20.28
C SER A 14 -14.21 -28.90 -20.72
N GLU A 15 -13.38 -29.19 -21.71
CA GLU A 15 -12.40 -28.29 -22.30
C GLU A 15 -13.09 -27.12 -23.00
N ILE A 16 -14.15 -27.39 -23.77
CA ILE A 16 -14.95 -26.36 -24.44
C ILE A 16 -15.70 -25.52 -23.42
N LEU A 17 -16.29 -26.15 -22.41
CA LEU A 17 -16.93 -25.44 -21.30
C LEU A 17 -15.93 -24.55 -20.55
N ALA A 18 -14.70 -25.03 -20.29
CA ALA A 18 -13.66 -24.23 -19.66
C ALA A 18 -13.36 -22.95 -20.45
N LEU A 19 -13.25 -23.04 -21.79
CA LEU A 19 -13.05 -21.87 -22.65
C LEU A 19 -14.21 -20.87 -22.59
N ILE A 20 -15.45 -21.37 -22.54
CA ILE A 20 -16.66 -20.54 -22.42
C ILE A 20 -16.68 -19.85 -21.05
N LEU A 21 -16.53 -20.62 -19.97
CA LEU A 21 -16.55 -20.12 -18.60
C LEU A 21 -15.41 -19.14 -18.33
N ALA A 22 -14.25 -19.31 -18.97
CA ALA A 22 -13.11 -18.41 -18.83
C ALA A 22 -13.41 -16.97 -19.30
N LYS A 23 -14.44 -16.76 -20.12
CA LYS A 23 -14.90 -15.42 -20.55
C LYS A 23 -15.65 -14.66 -19.46
N ILE A 24 -16.13 -15.33 -18.41
CA ILE A 24 -16.84 -14.73 -17.28
C ILE A 24 -15.82 -14.22 -16.26
N SER A 25 -16.08 -13.10 -15.58
CA SER A 25 -15.15 -12.58 -14.58
C SER A 25 -14.92 -13.58 -13.44
N GLY A 26 -13.70 -13.64 -12.88
CA GLY A 26 -13.40 -14.56 -11.77
C GLY A 26 -14.33 -14.39 -10.57
N LYS A 27 -14.78 -13.15 -10.29
CA LYS A 27 -15.72 -12.86 -9.20
C LYS A 27 -17.10 -13.49 -9.44
N GLU A 28 -17.64 -13.34 -10.64
CA GLU A 28 -18.95 -13.93 -10.99
C GLU A 28 -18.88 -15.46 -11.04
N LEU A 29 -17.75 -16.01 -11.51
CA LEU A 29 -17.53 -17.44 -11.52
C LEU A 29 -17.74 -18.08 -10.14
N LEU A 30 -17.15 -17.46 -9.11
CA LEU A 30 -17.24 -17.94 -7.73
C LEU A 30 -18.54 -17.54 -7.03
N LYS A 31 -19.19 -16.45 -7.46
CA LYS A 31 -20.42 -15.96 -6.82
C LYS A 31 -21.66 -16.74 -7.25
N SER A 32 -21.78 -17.12 -8.52
CA SER A 32 -23.00 -17.72 -9.06
C SER A 32 -22.76 -18.92 -9.98
N VAL A 33 -21.76 -18.86 -10.85
CA VAL A 33 -21.57 -19.86 -11.92
C VAL A 33 -21.19 -21.22 -11.37
N VAL A 34 -20.32 -21.27 -10.34
CA VAL A 34 -19.87 -22.51 -9.69
C VAL A 34 -21.03 -23.34 -9.11
N PHE A 35 -22.15 -22.71 -8.77
CA PHE A 35 -23.33 -23.37 -8.20
C PHE A 35 -24.32 -23.89 -9.24
N THR A 36 -24.03 -23.71 -10.54
CA THR A 36 -24.94 -24.14 -11.62
C THR A 36 -25.09 -25.66 -11.69
N CYS A 37 -23.98 -26.39 -11.71
CA CYS A 37 -23.98 -27.85 -11.71
C CYS A 37 -22.61 -28.43 -11.31
N LYS A 38 -22.57 -29.73 -10.99
CA LYS A 38 -21.33 -30.44 -10.60
C LYS A 38 -20.22 -30.36 -11.65
N LYS A 39 -20.58 -30.37 -12.95
CA LYS A 39 -19.59 -30.30 -14.04
C LYS A 39 -18.89 -28.94 -14.06
N TRP A 40 -19.65 -27.86 -13.91
CA TRP A 40 -19.11 -26.49 -13.90
C TRP A 40 -18.27 -26.25 -12.65
N HIS A 41 -18.73 -26.73 -11.49
CA HIS A 41 -17.95 -26.71 -10.27
C HIS A 41 -16.58 -27.37 -10.47
N LYS A 42 -16.53 -28.59 -11.01
CA LYS A 42 -15.26 -29.31 -11.25
C LYS A 42 -14.31 -28.55 -12.16
N ILE A 43 -14.82 -27.89 -13.21
CA ILE A 43 -14.00 -27.08 -14.11
C ILE A 43 -13.43 -25.86 -13.37
N ILE A 44 -14.29 -25.11 -12.67
CA ILE A 44 -13.90 -23.88 -11.95
C ILE A 44 -12.97 -24.18 -10.77
N ASP A 45 -13.00 -25.39 -10.21
CA ASP A 45 -12.12 -25.79 -9.12
C ASP A 45 -10.73 -26.24 -9.60
N SER A 46 -10.57 -26.53 -10.88
CA SER A 46 -9.31 -27.03 -11.43
C SER A 46 -8.22 -25.95 -11.58
N GLU A 47 -6.97 -26.33 -11.33
CA GLU A 47 -5.80 -25.45 -11.48
C GLU A 47 -5.56 -25.01 -12.93
N SER A 48 -5.78 -25.92 -13.89
CA SER A 48 -5.60 -25.65 -15.32
C SER A 48 -6.53 -24.55 -15.81
N PHE A 49 -7.76 -24.49 -15.29
CA PHE A 49 -8.72 -23.43 -15.60
C PHE A 49 -8.20 -22.06 -15.18
N TRP A 50 -7.70 -21.92 -13.94
CA TRP A 50 -7.15 -20.65 -13.44
C TRP A 50 -5.83 -20.29 -14.12
N THR A 51 -4.97 -21.26 -14.42
CA THR A 51 -3.73 -21.05 -15.20
C THR A 51 -4.04 -20.49 -16.59
N TYR A 52 -5.02 -21.06 -17.28
CA TYR A 52 -5.48 -20.57 -18.58
C TYR A 52 -6.04 -19.15 -18.46
N LYS A 53 -6.86 -18.89 -17.45
CA LYS A 53 -7.47 -17.57 -17.21
C LYS A 53 -6.43 -16.50 -16.90
N ILE A 54 -5.43 -16.80 -16.06
CA ILE A 54 -4.29 -15.92 -15.77
C ILE A 54 -3.58 -15.52 -17.06
N SER A 55 -3.26 -16.50 -17.91
CA SER A 55 -2.55 -16.28 -19.17
C SER A 55 -3.38 -15.44 -20.15
N ASN A 56 -4.67 -15.77 -20.31
CA ASN A 56 -5.57 -15.07 -21.23
C ASN A 56 -5.86 -13.62 -20.78
N GLU A 57 -5.92 -13.36 -19.47
CA GLU A 57 -6.14 -12.01 -18.92
C GLU A 57 -4.84 -11.25 -18.60
N LYS A 58 -3.68 -11.83 -18.89
CA LYS A 58 -2.35 -11.25 -18.59
C LYS A 58 -2.20 -10.82 -17.12
N LYS A 59 -2.73 -11.63 -16.20
CA LYS A 59 -2.70 -11.37 -14.74
C LYS A 59 -1.34 -11.64 -14.10
N ALA A 60 -0.52 -12.48 -14.75
CA ALA A 60 0.85 -12.79 -14.36
C ALA A 60 1.67 -13.08 -15.63
N THR A 61 2.97 -12.88 -15.56
CA THR A 61 3.89 -13.24 -16.65
C THR A 61 4.13 -14.75 -16.68
N HIS A 62 4.52 -15.28 -17.83
CA HIS A 62 4.91 -16.69 -17.94
C HIS A 62 6.12 -17.02 -17.06
N GLU A 63 7.07 -16.09 -16.95
CA GLU A 63 8.24 -16.20 -16.08
C GLU A 63 7.84 -16.34 -14.61
N LEU A 64 6.88 -15.54 -14.12
CA LEU A 64 6.35 -15.63 -12.76
C LEU A 64 5.68 -16.98 -12.51
N ILE A 65 4.84 -17.45 -13.43
CA ILE A 65 4.16 -18.74 -13.30
C ILE A 65 5.19 -19.87 -13.23
N LYS A 66 6.15 -19.89 -14.16
CA LYS A 66 7.21 -20.90 -14.21
C LYS A 66 8.03 -20.89 -12.92
N PHE A 67 8.45 -19.73 -12.46
CA PHE A 67 9.22 -19.57 -11.24
C PHE A 67 8.48 -20.08 -9.99
N LEU A 68 7.19 -19.78 -9.86
CA LEU A 68 6.38 -20.29 -8.74
C LEU A 68 6.19 -21.81 -8.80
N ILE A 69 6.06 -22.40 -9.98
CA ILE A 69 5.98 -23.86 -10.14
C ILE A 69 7.29 -24.52 -9.71
N GLU A 70 8.44 -23.97 -10.15
CA GLU A 70 9.77 -24.49 -9.82
C GLU A 70 10.08 -24.43 -8.31
N ASN A 71 9.43 -23.54 -7.57
CA ASN A 71 9.59 -23.38 -6.13
C ASN A 71 8.46 -24.00 -5.28
N ASP A 72 7.53 -24.74 -5.91
CA ASP A 72 6.39 -25.37 -5.26
C ASP A 72 5.52 -24.37 -4.48
N LEU A 73 5.22 -23.22 -5.12
CA LEU A 73 4.43 -22.11 -4.58
C LEU A 73 3.29 -21.70 -5.53
N TYR A 74 3.03 -22.51 -6.55
CA TYR A 74 2.08 -22.15 -7.60
C TYR A 74 0.64 -22.51 -7.22
N GLU A 75 -0.07 -21.52 -6.69
CA GLU A 75 -1.52 -21.60 -6.43
C GLU A 75 -2.29 -20.72 -7.45
N PRO A 76 -2.73 -21.24 -8.61
CA PRO A 76 -3.22 -20.41 -9.71
C PRO A 76 -4.48 -19.61 -9.36
N LYS A 77 -5.39 -20.17 -8.57
CA LYS A 77 -6.59 -19.46 -8.13
C LYS A 77 -6.24 -18.28 -7.22
N LYS A 78 -5.33 -18.48 -6.26
CA LYS A 78 -4.84 -17.41 -5.36
C LYS A 78 -4.07 -16.34 -6.15
N LEU A 79 -3.17 -16.76 -7.03
CA LEU A 79 -2.42 -15.87 -7.91
C LEU A 79 -3.37 -15.02 -8.77
N TYR A 80 -4.41 -15.61 -9.38
CA TYR A 80 -5.40 -14.87 -10.18
C TYR A 80 -6.04 -13.70 -9.43
N PHE A 81 -6.42 -13.91 -8.16
CA PHE A 81 -7.15 -12.91 -7.38
C PHE A 81 -6.24 -11.93 -6.63
N LYS A 82 -5.06 -12.35 -6.23
CA LYS A 82 -4.23 -11.59 -5.27
C LYS A 82 -2.86 -11.20 -5.78
N ASN A 83 -2.40 -11.69 -6.94
CA ASN A 83 -1.01 -11.58 -7.44
C ASN A 83 -0.23 -10.42 -6.80
N PRO A 84 0.59 -10.69 -5.77
CA PRO A 84 1.25 -9.64 -5.01
C PRO A 84 2.52 -9.13 -5.70
N TYR A 85 3.04 -9.88 -6.67
CA TYR A 85 4.33 -9.63 -7.28
C TYR A 85 4.24 -8.58 -8.40
N GLY A 86 5.12 -7.58 -8.35
CA GLY A 86 5.25 -6.54 -9.36
C GLY A 86 4.17 -5.45 -9.36
N ARG A 87 3.12 -5.55 -8.53
CA ARG A 87 2.12 -4.48 -8.36
C ARG A 87 2.44 -3.59 -7.18
N ASN A 88 1.89 -2.36 -7.20
CA ASN A 88 1.94 -1.48 -6.05
C ASN A 88 0.96 -1.97 -4.96
N LEU A 89 1.46 -2.11 -3.73
CA LEU A 89 0.69 -2.47 -2.54
C LEU A 89 0.15 -1.24 -1.78
N ILE A 90 0.70 -0.05 -2.04
CA ILE A 90 0.15 1.21 -1.53
C ILE A 90 -1.14 1.54 -2.27
N LYS A 91 -2.20 1.81 -1.49
CA LYS A 91 -3.51 2.22 -2.02
C LYS A 91 -3.55 3.74 -2.14
N ASN A 92 -4.23 4.26 -3.16
CA ASN A 92 -4.47 5.71 -3.30
C ASN A 92 -3.18 6.56 -3.19
N ALA A 93 -2.12 6.12 -3.89
CA ALA A 93 -0.80 6.74 -3.86
C ALA A 93 -0.79 8.19 -4.36
N CYS A 94 -1.71 8.53 -5.26
CA CYS A 94 -1.79 9.84 -5.92
C CYS A 94 -3.07 10.60 -5.58
N ALA A 95 -3.66 10.38 -4.40
CA ALA A 95 -4.82 11.13 -3.89
C ALA A 95 -6.04 11.22 -4.84
N GLU A 96 -6.28 10.19 -5.65
CA GLU A 96 -7.44 10.13 -6.55
C GLU A 96 -8.76 9.91 -5.79
N LYS A 97 -8.67 9.34 -4.57
CA LYS A 97 -9.80 9.00 -3.71
C LYS A 97 -9.64 9.66 -2.34
N GLY A 98 -9.38 10.96 -2.34
CA GLY A 98 -9.17 11.69 -1.09
C GLY A 98 -8.01 11.10 -0.28
N PHE A 99 -8.27 10.82 0.99
CA PHE A 99 -7.35 10.12 1.90
C PHE A 99 -7.68 8.64 2.10
N TYR A 100 -8.52 8.05 1.23
CA TYR A 100 -8.88 6.64 1.33
C TYR A 100 -7.65 5.75 1.52
N ALA A 101 -7.73 4.85 2.50
CA ALA A 101 -6.72 3.89 2.93
C ALA A 101 -5.45 4.47 3.58
N TRP A 102 -5.35 5.79 3.79
CA TRP A 102 -4.29 6.39 4.61
C TRP A 102 -4.81 6.69 6.01
N ASP A 103 -4.02 6.34 7.03
CA ASP A 103 -4.20 6.88 8.37
C ASP A 103 -3.32 8.12 8.52
N LEU A 104 -3.92 9.23 8.95
CA LEU A 104 -3.30 10.55 9.04
C LEU A 104 -2.73 10.86 10.43
N LYS A 105 -2.76 9.90 11.35
CA LYS A 105 -2.00 9.98 12.61
C LYS A 105 -0.67 9.26 12.40
N PRO A 106 0.50 9.83 12.74
CA PRO A 106 1.74 9.06 12.71
C PRO A 106 1.61 7.82 13.59
N CYS A 107 2.00 6.67 13.05
CA CYS A 107 2.03 5.40 13.77
C CYS A 107 3.28 5.30 14.66
N ILE A 108 4.39 5.85 14.16
CA ILE A 108 5.70 5.82 14.80
C ILE A 108 6.39 7.17 14.64
N GLU A 109 7.36 7.46 15.51
CA GLU A 109 8.25 8.60 15.31
C GLU A 109 9.23 8.34 14.16
N PHE A 110 9.48 9.40 13.40
CA PHE A 110 10.48 9.42 12.34
C PHE A 110 11.89 9.34 12.93
N SER A 111 12.51 8.16 12.87
CA SER A 111 13.81 7.90 13.47
C SER A 111 14.67 6.93 12.66
N ASN A 112 15.99 7.08 12.80
CA ASN A 112 16.98 6.11 12.31
C ASN A 112 17.09 4.85 13.18
N ASP A 113 16.57 4.87 14.41
CA ASP A 113 16.64 3.71 15.31
C ASP A 113 15.34 2.89 15.23
N VAL A 114 15.48 1.66 14.73
CA VAL A 114 14.42 0.65 14.60
C VAL A 114 13.69 0.41 15.94
N ARG A 115 14.39 0.59 17.08
CA ARG A 115 13.84 0.36 18.43
C ARG A 115 12.87 1.45 18.90
N ILE A 116 12.86 2.61 18.23
CA ILE A 116 12.04 3.79 18.60
C ILE A 116 10.66 3.77 17.89
N ALA A 117 10.27 2.65 17.27
CA ALA A 117 8.89 2.44 16.81
C ALA A 117 7.84 2.35 17.96
N SER A 118 8.13 2.94 19.13
CA SER A 118 7.26 2.99 20.30
C SER A 118 6.43 4.28 20.34
N TYR A 119 5.25 4.20 19.70
CA TYR A 119 3.95 4.85 19.98
C TYR A 119 3.81 6.31 20.45
N TYR A 120 2.87 6.99 19.77
CA TYR A 120 1.90 7.89 20.39
C TYR A 120 0.71 7.09 20.93
N SER A 121 0.41 7.15 22.23
CA SER A 121 -0.83 6.60 22.80
C SER A 121 -2.07 7.35 22.27
N ASP A 122 -3.23 6.69 22.25
CA ASP A 122 -4.54 7.31 22.01
C ASP A 122 -5.09 8.07 23.23
N GLU A 123 -4.31 8.17 24.30
CA GLU A 123 -4.66 8.94 25.50
C GLU A 123 -4.18 10.39 25.33
N GLU A 124 -5.15 11.31 25.38
CA GLU A 124 -5.05 12.78 25.39
C GLU A 124 -4.75 13.50 24.06
N TYR A 125 -5.79 13.61 23.22
CA TYR A 125 -5.99 14.80 22.37
C TYR A 125 -7.28 15.51 22.85
N GLU A 126 -7.27 16.05 24.06
CA GLU A 126 -8.13 17.18 24.37
C GLU A 126 -7.41 18.45 23.92
N SER A 127 -7.89 19.01 22.81
CA SER A 127 -7.48 20.32 22.32
C SER A 127 -7.73 21.36 23.40
N ASN A 128 -6.69 21.94 24.01
CA ASN A 128 -6.80 23.21 24.74
C ASN A 128 -5.47 23.88 25.16
N ASP A 129 -4.35 23.70 24.46
CA ASP A 129 -3.13 24.46 24.83
C ASP A 129 -2.48 25.17 23.63
N GLU A 130 -2.54 26.51 23.67
CA GLU A 130 -1.81 27.46 22.81
C GLU A 130 -0.30 27.51 23.11
N ASN A 131 0.24 26.55 23.87
CA ASN A 131 1.67 26.45 24.19
C ASN A 131 2.21 25.05 23.88
N TYR A 132 2.24 24.69 22.59
CA TYR A 132 2.99 23.53 22.10
C TYR A 132 4.50 23.86 21.96
N HIS A 133 5.05 24.50 22.99
CA HIS A 133 6.48 24.80 23.10
C HIS A 133 7.11 23.82 24.09
N GLU A 134 8.10 23.07 23.58
CA GLU A 134 9.18 22.44 24.35
C GLU A 134 8.76 21.45 25.46
N ASN A 135 8.62 20.16 25.11
CA ASN A 135 9.09 19.05 25.94
C ASN A 135 9.01 17.72 25.17
N TYR A 136 10.05 17.45 24.38
CA TYR A 136 10.34 16.11 23.86
C TYR A 136 11.50 15.54 24.69
N ASN A 137 11.17 14.92 25.83
CA ASN A 137 11.85 13.80 26.50
C ASN A 137 11.53 13.81 27.99
N GLU A 138 11.03 12.68 28.49
CA GLU A 138 11.40 12.03 29.77
C GLU A 138 10.28 11.03 30.13
N ASN A 139 10.37 9.80 29.62
CA ASN A 139 9.91 8.54 30.23
C ASN A 139 9.95 7.41 29.18
N TYR A 140 11.16 7.05 28.78
CA TYR A 140 11.45 5.91 27.91
C TYR A 140 11.52 4.62 28.73
N ASP A 141 10.72 3.62 28.39
CA ASP A 141 10.81 2.26 28.94
C ASP A 141 11.24 1.29 27.82
N GLU A 142 12.49 0.85 27.87
CA GLU A 142 13.11 -0.10 26.94
C GLU A 142 12.35 -1.44 26.82
N ASN A 143 11.45 -1.75 27.75
CA ASN A 143 10.69 -3.01 27.79
C ASN A 143 9.27 -2.91 27.23
N LYS A 144 8.82 -1.72 26.80
CA LYS A 144 7.48 -1.52 26.25
C LYS A 144 7.45 -1.93 24.76
N LEU A 145 7.11 -3.18 24.51
CA LEU A 145 6.73 -3.64 23.16
C LEU A 145 5.57 -2.79 22.61
N PRO A 146 5.48 -2.58 21.28
CA PRO A 146 4.31 -1.98 20.66
C PRO A 146 3.06 -2.75 21.12
N SER A 147 2.20 -2.08 21.89
CA SER A 147 1.09 -2.76 22.57
C SER A 147 0.09 -3.32 21.54
N LYS A 148 -0.78 -4.25 21.96
CA LYS A 148 -1.90 -4.73 21.13
C LYS A 148 -2.90 -3.61 20.71
N ASN A 149 -2.78 -2.38 21.24
CA ASN A 149 -3.73 -1.30 20.99
C ASN A 149 -3.59 -0.55 19.64
N LEU A 150 -2.42 -0.55 18.97
CA LEU A 150 -2.18 0.05 17.62
C LEU A 150 -3.21 -0.49 16.65
N PHE A 151 -3.50 -1.78 16.82
CA PHE A 151 -4.16 -2.59 15.81
C PHE A 151 -5.65 -2.74 16.08
N ASN A 152 -6.11 -2.48 17.32
CA ASN A 152 -7.52 -2.23 17.57
C ASN A 152 -7.99 -0.95 16.84
N SER A 153 -7.10 0.02 16.64
CA SER A 153 -7.31 1.19 15.78
C SER A 153 -7.28 0.82 14.28
N TYR A 154 -6.31 0.00 13.83
CA TYR A 154 -6.23 -0.51 12.45
C TYR A 154 -7.51 -1.24 11.99
N GLU A 155 -8.13 -2.05 12.84
CA GLU A 155 -9.41 -2.72 12.52
C GLU A 155 -10.62 -1.78 12.67
N LYS A 156 -10.54 -0.72 13.49
CA LYS A 156 -11.66 0.23 13.76
C LYS A 156 -11.71 1.45 12.83
N HIS A 157 -10.60 1.88 12.22
CA HIS A 157 -10.52 3.15 11.47
C HIS A 157 -10.58 3.02 9.95
N PHE A 158 -11.18 1.96 9.41
CA PHE A 158 -11.76 2.02 8.06
C PHE A 158 -13.03 2.91 8.04
N SER A 159 -12.93 4.14 8.55
CA SER A 159 -14.01 5.12 8.59
C SER A 159 -14.21 5.75 7.20
N LYS A 160 -15.47 6.03 6.91
CA LYS A 160 -16.05 6.17 5.57
C LYS A 160 -16.37 7.62 5.18
N ASP A 161 -15.83 8.65 5.84
CA ASP A 161 -16.22 10.04 5.58
C ASP A 161 -15.04 10.96 5.30
N GLU A 162 -15.18 11.78 4.24
CA GLU A 162 -14.08 12.03 3.30
C GLU A 162 -13.60 13.50 3.18
N ASN A 163 -14.01 14.46 4.02
CA ASN A 163 -13.56 15.86 3.80
C ASN A 163 -13.34 16.78 5.01
N ILE A 164 -13.83 16.50 6.22
CA ILE A 164 -13.74 17.47 7.33
C ILE A 164 -12.52 17.23 8.25
N GLU A 165 -12.01 16.00 8.35
CA GLU A 165 -10.87 15.68 9.23
C GLU A 165 -9.48 16.00 8.65
N SER A 166 -9.34 16.23 7.34
CA SER A 166 -8.01 16.34 6.71
C SER A 166 -7.31 17.69 6.91
N GLU A 167 -8.05 18.80 6.91
CA GLU A 167 -7.47 20.11 7.24
C GLU A 167 -7.06 20.18 8.73
N LEU A 168 -7.79 19.46 9.61
CA LEU A 168 -7.44 19.31 11.03
C LEU A 168 -6.18 18.46 11.25
N ARG A 169 -5.83 17.59 10.30
CA ARG A 169 -4.62 16.76 10.32
C ARG A 169 -3.51 17.26 9.38
N GLY A 170 -3.66 18.48 8.86
CA GLY A 170 -2.60 19.26 8.22
C GLY A 170 -2.31 18.91 6.76
N PHE A 171 -3.11 18.05 6.13
CA PHE A 171 -2.95 17.70 4.72
C PHE A 171 -4.03 18.32 3.84
N ARG A 172 -3.60 18.79 2.67
CA ARG A 172 -4.46 19.18 1.55
C ARG A 172 -4.13 18.35 0.33
N ILE A 173 -5.14 18.03 -0.47
CA ILE A 173 -4.94 17.44 -1.79
C ILE A 173 -4.88 18.58 -2.80
N GLU A 174 -3.84 18.57 -3.62
CA GLU A 174 -3.67 19.55 -4.69
C GLU A 174 -3.55 18.84 -6.03
N THR A 175 -4.22 19.37 -7.04
CA THR A 175 -4.07 18.97 -8.45
C THR A 175 -3.23 19.99 -9.21
N GLU A 176 -3.01 21.19 -8.69
CA GLU A 176 -2.29 22.28 -9.35
C GLU A 176 -0.90 22.49 -8.76
N SER A 177 -0.05 23.17 -9.51
CA SER A 177 1.33 23.48 -9.15
C SER A 177 1.43 24.65 -8.14
N ASN A 178 0.70 24.58 -7.03
CA ASN A 178 0.64 25.63 -5.99
C ASN A 178 2.03 25.96 -5.43
N GLY A 179 2.68 27.00 -5.96
CA GLY A 179 4.03 27.40 -5.59
C GLY A 179 5.12 26.38 -5.92
N GLY A 180 4.86 25.37 -6.75
CA GLY A 180 5.82 24.31 -7.06
C GLY A 180 5.68 23.81 -8.50
N VAL A 181 6.14 22.59 -8.78
CA VAL A 181 5.98 21.94 -10.10
C VAL A 181 4.79 20.97 -10.07
N GLN A 182 3.99 20.94 -11.13
CA GLN A 182 2.88 20.01 -11.29
C GLN A 182 3.36 18.55 -11.23
N ALA A 183 2.77 17.73 -10.36
CA ALA A 183 3.02 16.29 -10.37
C ALA A 183 2.42 15.67 -11.63
N VAL A 184 3.17 14.78 -12.28
CA VAL A 184 2.72 14.05 -13.47
C VAL A 184 3.01 12.55 -13.35
N ASP A 185 2.22 11.73 -14.03
CA ASP A 185 2.50 10.30 -14.18
C ASP A 185 3.57 10.03 -15.25
N GLN A 186 3.85 8.75 -15.49
CA GLN A 186 4.82 8.29 -16.50
C GLN A 186 4.45 8.65 -17.95
N TYR A 187 3.23 9.14 -18.20
CA TYR A 187 2.74 9.61 -19.50
C TYR A 187 2.60 11.13 -19.55
N SER A 188 3.20 11.84 -18.59
CA SER A 188 3.12 13.30 -18.46
C SER A 188 1.69 13.82 -18.20
N LYS A 189 0.79 12.98 -17.70
CA LYS A 189 -0.57 13.41 -17.31
C LYS A 189 -0.53 13.95 -15.88
N PRO A 190 -1.19 15.09 -15.58
CA PRO A 190 -1.29 15.60 -14.21
C PRO A 190 -1.90 14.57 -13.24
N ILE A 191 -1.29 14.46 -12.07
CA ILE A 191 -1.77 13.67 -10.93
C ILE A 191 -1.89 14.55 -9.69
N ASN A 192 -2.68 14.13 -8.71
CA ASN A 192 -2.79 14.87 -7.45
C ASN A 192 -1.60 14.56 -6.54
N ASN A 193 -1.36 15.44 -5.57
CA ASN A 193 -0.42 15.25 -4.48
C ASN A 193 -1.04 15.60 -3.13
N TYR A 194 -0.44 15.11 -2.06
CA TYR A 194 -0.73 15.57 -0.69
C TYR A 194 0.27 16.66 -0.32
N ALA A 195 -0.21 17.84 0.08
CA ALA A 195 0.59 18.96 0.57
C ALA A 195 0.45 19.09 2.09
N THR A 196 1.57 19.31 2.78
CA THR A 196 1.62 19.45 4.24
C THR A 196 1.55 20.92 4.68
N THR A 197 1.18 21.13 5.94
CA THR A 197 1.13 22.45 6.58
C THR A 197 2.43 22.79 7.31
N TYR A 198 2.40 23.77 8.20
CA TYR A 198 3.54 24.21 9.00
C TYR A 198 3.92 23.31 10.18
N TYR A 199 2.97 22.56 10.75
CA TYR A 199 3.26 21.55 11.75
C TYR A 199 3.52 20.19 11.11
N MET A 200 4.08 19.26 11.90
CA MET A 200 4.44 17.93 11.42
C MET A 200 3.20 17.16 10.98
N CYS A 201 3.08 16.95 9.68
CA CYS A 201 2.04 16.13 9.06
C CYS A 201 2.63 14.77 8.73
N ALA A 202 1.94 13.69 9.07
CA ALA A 202 2.38 12.34 8.77
C ALA A 202 1.20 11.46 8.42
N LYS A 203 1.40 10.54 7.49
CA LYS A 203 0.41 9.52 7.16
C LYS A 203 1.07 8.18 6.86
N TYR A 204 0.36 7.09 7.15
CA TYR A 204 0.89 5.75 6.95
C TYR A 204 -0.11 4.78 6.32
N GLN A 205 0.44 3.70 5.74
CA GLN A 205 -0.28 2.47 5.42
C GLN A 205 0.47 1.28 6.01
N LEU A 206 -0.30 0.37 6.61
CA LEU A 206 0.18 -0.92 7.05
C LEU A 206 -0.31 -2.01 6.09
N ILE A 207 0.65 -2.68 5.46
CA ILE A 207 0.43 -3.74 4.47
C ILE A 207 0.56 -5.09 5.16
N ASP A 208 -0.51 -5.89 5.16
CA ASP A 208 -0.50 -7.29 5.60
C ASP A 208 -0.22 -8.20 4.39
N LEU A 209 1.00 -8.75 4.34
CA LEU A 209 1.49 -9.52 3.20
C LEU A 209 0.60 -10.73 2.86
N TYR A 210 0.03 -11.39 3.86
CA TYR A 210 -0.87 -12.52 3.64
C TYR A 210 -2.24 -12.12 3.15
N ARG A 211 -2.79 -10.99 3.63
CA ARG A 211 -4.02 -10.43 3.05
C ARG A 211 -3.79 -10.09 1.57
N GLU A 212 -2.60 -9.60 1.24
CA GLU A 212 -2.16 -9.33 -0.14
C GLU A 212 -1.79 -10.59 -0.94
N GLY A 213 -1.73 -11.78 -0.32
CA GLY A 213 -1.59 -13.08 -1.00
C GLY A 213 -0.21 -13.71 -0.92
N VAL A 214 0.68 -13.20 -0.07
CA VAL A 214 2.01 -13.76 0.22
C VAL A 214 1.95 -14.53 1.53
N ASP A 215 2.07 -15.84 1.47
CA ASP A 215 2.15 -16.66 2.66
C ASP A 215 3.58 -16.69 3.22
N GLN A 216 3.69 -17.29 4.41
CA GLN A 216 4.94 -17.46 5.11
C GLN A 216 5.94 -18.30 4.30
N GLU A 217 5.46 -19.33 3.62
CA GLU A 217 6.28 -20.22 2.79
C GLU A 217 6.92 -19.47 1.62
N ALA A 218 6.18 -18.58 0.95
CA ALA A 218 6.70 -17.72 -0.10
C ALA A 218 7.77 -16.74 0.42
N ILE A 219 7.61 -16.19 1.63
CA ILE A 219 8.65 -15.34 2.25
C ILE A 219 9.89 -16.18 2.55
N GLU A 220 9.75 -17.36 3.16
CA GLU A 220 10.86 -18.24 3.55
C GLU A 220 11.69 -18.72 2.35
N LYS A 221 11.01 -19.15 1.28
CA LYS A 221 11.63 -19.69 0.07
C LYS A 221 12.16 -18.59 -0.85
N LEU A 222 11.38 -17.52 -1.07
CA LEU A 222 11.67 -16.56 -2.13
C LEU A 222 12.35 -15.28 -1.63
N ARG A 223 12.04 -14.82 -0.41
CA ARG A 223 12.41 -13.48 0.11
C ARG A 223 12.36 -12.39 -0.99
N PRO A 224 11.18 -12.15 -1.60
CA PRO A 224 11.04 -11.17 -2.67
C PRO A 224 11.63 -9.83 -2.26
N ARG A 225 12.39 -9.16 -3.12
CA ARG A 225 12.87 -7.80 -2.83
C ARG A 225 11.67 -6.91 -2.53
N ILE A 226 11.71 -6.18 -1.42
CA ILE A 226 10.68 -5.21 -1.07
C ILE A 226 11.19 -3.85 -1.52
N GLU A 227 10.65 -3.37 -2.63
CA GLU A 227 11.04 -2.12 -3.27
C GLU A 227 10.09 -1.00 -2.80
N ILE A 228 10.65 0.03 -2.18
CA ILE A 228 9.95 1.21 -1.68
C ILE A 228 10.30 2.40 -2.58
N GLU A 229 9.28 3.16 -2.96
CA GLU A 229 9.45 4.41 -3.71
C GLU A 229 8.52 5.48 -3.16
N ASP A 230 8.95 6.73 -3.22
CA ASP A 230 8.11 7.89 -2.94
C ASP A 230 8.60 9.10 -3.72
N PHE A 231 7.69 10.00 -4.09
CA PHE A 231 8.02 11.24 -4.77
C PHE A 231 7.65 12.43 -3.90
N TYR A 232 8.57 13.38 -3.79
CA TYR A 232 8.39 14.56 -2.94
C TYR A 232 8.96 15.82 -3.61
N ALA A 233 8.34 16.96 -3.33
CA ALA A 233 8.77 18.25 -3.85
C ALA A 233 8.48 19.38 -2.85
N PRO A 234 9.37 20.38 -2.75
CA PRO A 234 9.09 21.59 -1.99
C PRO A 234 8.26 22.58 -2.82
N ARG A 235 7.89 23.69 -2.18
CA ARG A 235 7.51 24.92 -2.87
C ARG A 235 8.72 25.81 -3.12
N ASN A 236 8.55 26.80 -3.98
CA ASN A 236 9.54 27.83 -4.27
C ASN A 236 9.60 28.83 -3.12
N ASP A 237 8.44 29.33 -2.71
CA ASP A 237 8.29 30.43 -1.78
C ASP A 237 8.40 30.03 -0.31
N CYS A 238 8.58 28.74 0.02
CA CYS A 238 8.70 28.28 1.40
C CYS A 238 9.68 27.10 1.52
N GLY A 239 10.57 27.15 2.51
CA GLY A 239 11.40 26.01 2.87
C GLY A 239 10.57 24.93 3.56
N SER A 240 10.92 23.66 3.38
CA SER A 240 10.18 22.52 3.93
C SER A 240 11.08 21.35 4.30
N LYS A 241 10.56 20.45 5.14
CA LYS A 241 11.22 19.19 5.51
C LYS A 241 10.38 18.01 5.08
N TYR A 242 11.03 17.00 4.52
CA TYR A 242 10.47 15.72 4.11
C TYR A 242 10.97 14.60 5.02
N TYR A 243 10.09 13.65 5.34
CA TYR A 243 10.44 12.44 6.09
C TYR A 243 9.73 11.23 5.49
N VAL A 244 10.43 10.11 5.43
CA VAL A 244 9.88 8.81 5.03
C VAL A 244 10.49 7.70 5.85
N GLN A 245 9.67 6.72 6.18
CA GLN A 245 10.06 5.55 6.95
C GLN A 245 9.30 4.32 6.47
N ALA A 246 10.03 3.24 6.24
CA ALA A 246 9.47 1.92 6.03
C ALA A 246 9.98 0.97 7.11
N VAL A 247 9.09 0.16 7.69
CA VAL A 247 9.45 -0.80 8.74
C VAL A 247 8.88 -2.17 8.41
N LEU A 248 9.72 -3.19 8.48
CA LEU A 248 9.32 -4.59 8.37
C LEU A 248 9.02 -5.11 9.77
N PHE A 249 7.87 -5.76 9.93
CA PHE A 249 7.41 -6.29 11.21
C PHE A 249 7.12 -7.79 11.12
N ASP A 250 7.34 -8.50 12.23
CA ASP A 250 6.89 -9.88 12.38
C ASP A 250 5.38 -9.97 12.69
N GLN A 251 4.86 -11.19 12.85
CA GLN A 251 3.45 -11.44 13.20
C GLN A 251 2.99 -10.81 14.54
N ASN A 252 3.93 -10.51 15.44
CA ASN A 252 3.68 -9.88 16.74
C ASN A 252 3.99 -8.38 16.71
N PHE A 253 4.22 -7.81 15.52
CA PHE A 253 4.61 -6.41 15.33
C PHE A 253 5.93 -6.02 16.00
N ARG A 254 6.84 -6.97 16.19
CA ARG A 254 8.22 -6.65 16.54
C ARG A 254 8.94 -6.16 15.30
N PRO A 255 9.62 -5.00 15.35
CA PRO A 255 10.32 -4.49 14.19
C PRO A 255 11.52 -5.39 13.89
N LEU A 256 11.66 -5.75 12.61
CA LEU A 256 12.70 -6.65 12.10
C LEU A 256 13.78 -5.89 11.33
N ASP A 257 13.37 -4.88 10.56
CA ASP A 257 14.25 -4.03 9.76
C ASP A 257 13.56 -2.69 9.47
N SER A 258 14.31 -1.64 9.15
CA SER A 258 13.74 -0.36 8.77
C SER A 258 14.61 0.43 7.80
N ALA A 259 13.96 1.29 7.03
CA ALA A 259 14.60 2.32 6.24
C ALA A 259 14.01 3.66 6.63
N TYR A 260 14.89 4.62 6.93
CA TYR A 260 14.52 5.99 7.24
C TYR A 260 15.29 6.95 6.35
N PHE A 261 14.62 8.01 5.92
CA PHE A 261 15.25 9.10 5.19
C PHE A 261 14.54 10.41 5.48
N ASN A 262 15.31 11.50 5.50
CA ASN A 262 14.78 12.85 5.52
C ASN A 262 15.52 13.72 4.51
N ASP A 263 14.84 14.77 4.04
CA ASP A 263 15.45 15.82 3.22
C ASP A 263 14.92 17.18 3.68
N GLN A 264 15.68 18.24 3.41
CA GLN A 264 15.30 19.60 3.75
C GLN A 264 15.58 20.54 2.58
N PHE A 265 14.61 21.40 2.32
CA PHE A 265 14.67 22.38 1.25
C PHE A 265 14.66 23.80 1.83
N PRO A 266 15.55 24.68 1.36
CA PRO A 266 15.48 26.09 1.69
C PRO A 266 14.30 26.76 0.97
N GLN A 267 13.97 27.96 1.40
CA GLN A 267 13.16 28.88 0.60
C GLN A 267 13.90 29.24 -0.69
N TRP A 268 13.15 29.51 -1.76
CA TRP A 268 13.62 29.80 -3.11
C TRP A 268 14.34 28.62 -3.77
N SER A 269 13.90 27.40 -3.47
CA SER A 269 14.41 26.17 -4.08
C SER A 269 13.94 26.00 -5.54
N ASP A 270 14.58 25.09 -6.26
CA ASP A 270 14.30 24.76 -7.66
C ASP A 270 12.95 24.02 -7.87
N CYS A 271 12.23 23.68 -6.78
CA CYS A 271 10.89 23.07 -6.80
C CYS A 271 10.80 21.73 -7.52
N THR A 272 11.92 21.03 -7.66
CA THR A 272 11.98 19.80 -8.44
C THR A 272 11.41 18.62 -7.65
N TRP A 273 10.65 17.77 -8.34
CA TRP A 273 10.24 16.47 -7.79
C TRP A 273 11.45 15.57 -7.67
N LYS A 274 11.78 15.20 -6.44
CA LYS A 274 12.77 14.17 -6.12
C LYS A 274 12.09 12.83 -5.89
N LYS A 275 12.86 11.76 -6.05
CA LYS A 275 12.44 10.39 -5.81
C LYS A 275 13.26 9.78 -4.69
N PHE A 276 12.60 9.27 -3.66
CA PHE A 276 13.20 8.37 -2.68
C PHE A 276 13.04 6.93 -3.18
N THR A 277 14.08 6.12 -3.02
CA THR A 277 14.04 4.68 -3.26
C THR A 277 14.77 3.91 -2.17
N HIS A 278 14.22 2.75 -1.80
CA HIS A 278 14.89 1.79 -0.92
C HIS A 278 14.51 0.37 -1.32
N VAL A 279 15.42 -0.59 -1.08
CA VAL A 279 15.17 -2.00 -1.37
C VAL A 279 15.62 -2.86 -0.19
N PHE A 280 14.67 -3.48 0.50
CA PHE A 280 15.00 -4.53 1.47
C PHE A 280 15.31 -5.83 0.73
N LYS A 281 16.45 -6.42 1.07
CA LYS A 281 16.94 -7.72 0.58
C LYS A 281 17.40 -8.52 1.78
N ASP A 282 17.41 -9.85 1.64
CA ASP A 282 17.94 -10.76 2.67
C ASP A 282 17.36 -10.53 4.08
N TYR A 283 16.13 -10.01 4.14
CA TYR A 283 15.43 -9.73 5.38
C TYR A 283 14.96 -11.02 6.07
N SER A 284 14.63 -10.91 7.35
CA SER A 284 14.16 -12.06 8.14
C SER A 284 12.96 -12.74 7.48
N SER A 285 12.93 -14.07 7.50
CA SER A 285 11.76 -14.82 7.02
C SER A 285 10.51 -14.59 7.87
N ASP A 286 10.63 -14.01 9.05
CA ASP A 286 9.50 -13.74 9.96
C ASP A 286 8.64 -12.53 9.53
N VAL A 287 9.03 -11.83 8.45
CA VAL A 287 8.31 -10.63 7.98
C VAL A 287 6.87 -10.96 7.60
N ARG A 288 5.93 -10.25 8.22
CA ARG A 288 4.50 -10.36 8.00
C ARG A 288 3.84 -9.06 7.56
N TYR A 289 4.32 -7.94 8.08
CA TYR A 289 3.77 -6.62 7.78
C TYR A 289 4.84 -5.65 7.28
N ILE A 290 4.40 -4.72 6.44
CA ILE A 290 5.21 -3.58 6.00
C ILE A 290 4.46 -2.31 6.39
N LEU A 291 5.06 -1.49 7.24
CA LEU A 291 4.61 -0.13 7.47
C LEU A 291 5.30 0.80 6.48
N PHE A 292 4.55 1.64 5.79
CA PHE A 292 5.07 2.78 5.02
C PHE A 292 4.48 4.05 5.61
N GLN A 293 5.34 4.96 6.06
CA GLN A 293 4.97 6.26 6.62
C GLN A 293 5.78 7.36 5.95
N HIS A 294 5.12 8.47 5.62
CA HIS A 294 5.82 9.64 5.13
C HIS A 294 5.10 10.92 5.55
N GLY A 295 5.75 12.05 5.36
CA GLY A 295 5.22 13.33 5.77
C GLY A 295 6.24 14.44 5.75
N GLY A 296 5.91 15.51 6.45
CA GLY A 296 6.73 16.69 6.49
C GLY A 296 6.01 17.89 7.05
N LYS A 297 6.69 19.02 6.92
CA LYS A 297 6.22 20.31 7.40
C LYS A 297 6.93 21.44 6.67
N ASP A 298 6.39 22.63 6.77
CA ASP A 298 7.11 23.84 6.39
C ASP A 298 8.23 24.19 7.40
N THR A 299 8.99 25.23 7.08
CA THR A 299 10.03 25.79 7.97
C THR A 299 9.80 27.27 8.31
N GLN A 300 8.73 27.87 7.81
CA GLN A 300 8.45 29.31 7.95
C GLN A 300 7.25 29.59 8.87
N PHE A 301 6.54 28.55 9.31
CA PHE A 301 5.35 28.65 10.15
C PHE A 301 4.22 29.46 9.51
N TRP A 302 4.05 29.30 8.20
CA TRP A 302 3.05 30.05 7.45
C TRP A 302 1.72 29.31 7.45
N ALA A 303 0.65 30.03 7.81
CA ALA A 303 -0.70 29.48 7.77
C ALA A 303 -1.06 29.04 6.35
N GLY A 304 -1.44 27.77 6.18
CA GLY A 304 -1.75 27.16 4.89
C GLY A 304 -0.85 25.97 4.59
N HIS A 305 -0.87 25.50 3.35
CA HIS A 305 -0.20 24.25 2.94
C HIS A 305 1.11 24.56 2.21
N TYR A 306 2.06 25.13 2.96
CA TYR A 306 3.36 25.56 2.46
C TYR A 306 4.48 24.53 2.65
N GLY A 307 4.18 23.41 3.28
CA GLY A 307 5.15 22.35 3.54
C GLY A 307 5.49 21.52 2.30
N ILE A 308 6.09 20.36 2.55
CA ILE A 308 6.45 19.40 1.49
C ILE A 308 5.19 18.84 0.83
N LYS A 309 5.30 18.53 -0.47
CA LYS A 309 4.32 17.75 -1.24
C LYS A 309 4.82 16.32 -1.43
N VAL A 310 3.92 15.34 -1.35
CA VAL A 310 4.22 13.92 -1.56
C VAL A 310 3.18 13.25 -2.46
N THR A 311 3.60 12.32 -3.32
CA THR A 311 2.71 11.58 -4.22
C THR A 311 3.38 10.32 -4.78
N ASN A 312 2.59 9.50 -5.50
CA ASN A 312 3.06 8.36 -6.28
C ASN A 312 3.91 7.35 -5.48
N SER A 313 3.61 7.23 -4.18
CA SER A 313 4.26 6.29 -3.27
C SER A 313 4.00 4.85 -3.70
N ALA A 314 5.00 3.99 -3.53
CA ALA A 314 4.87 2.58 -3.86
C ALA A 314 5.64 1.65 -2.94
N VAL A 315 5.03 0.49 -2.73
CA VAL A 315 5.66 -0.69 -2.12
C VAL A 315 5.39 -1.85 -3.07
N ARG A 316 6.45 -2.50 -3.57
CA ARG A 316 6.34 -3.63 -4.52
C ARG A 316 7.15 -4.81 -4.04
N LEU A 317 6.63 -6.01 -4.30
CA LEU A 317 7.38 -7.25 -4.11
C LEU A 317 7.90 -7.72 -5.45
N ASN A 318 9.21 -7.87 -5.56
CA ASN A 318 9.86 -8.25 -6.81
C ASN A 318 10.72 -9.51 -6.63
N ILE A 319 10.51 -10.50 -7.48
CA ILE A 319 11.19 -11.80 -7.44
C ILE A 319 12.18 -12.00 -8.60
N PHE A 320 12.40 -10.97 -9.43
CA PHE A 320 13.31 -10.98 -10.57
C PHE A 320 14.41 -9.92 -10.47
#